data_AF-A0A6B2DPH0-F1
#
_entry.id   AF-A0A6B2DPH0-F1
#
_cell.length_a   1.000
_cell.length_b   1.000
_cell.length_c   1.000
_cell.angle_alpha   90.00
_cell.angle_beta   90.00
_cell.angle_gamma   90.00
#
_symmetry.space_group_name_H-M   'P 1'
#
loop_
_entity.id
_entity.type
_entity.pdbx_description
1 polymer ?
#
loop_
_entity_poly.entity_id
_entity_poly.type
_entity_poly.pdbx_seq_one_letter_code
_entity_poly.pdbx_strand_id
1 'polypeptide(L)'
;MAGSAHTDVAAYVLGVLSEAENTQFEAHLMNCPHCQLDLIELYQLPDVLDLVKRSWPEPPMPAPSPRTLAPGPRVLRGLMEEATVKRRRRKRLGLLAG
;
A
#
# COMPACT_ATOMS: atom_id res chain seq x y z
N MET A 1 6.31 6.33 -6.93
CA MET A 1 5.46 5.74 -7.97
C MET A 1 4.09 6.35 -7.75
N ALA A 2 3.76 7.42 -8.47
CA ALA A 2 2.41 7.94 -8.47
C ALA A 2 1.55 6.91 -9.20
N GLY A 3 0.58 6.30 -8.50
CA GLY A 3 -0.54 5.65 -9.19
C GLY A 3 -1.17 6.69 -10.11
N SER A 4 -1.86 6.28 -11.17
CA SER A 4 -2.62 7.25 -11.98
C SER A 4 -3.45 8.10 -11.02
N ALA A 5 -3.30 9.43 -10.97
CA ALA A 5 -3.89 10.29 -9.92
C ALA A 5 -5.39 10.01 -9.64
N HIS A 6 -6.10 9.46 -10.62
CA HIS A 6 -7.46 8.95 -10.50
C HIS A 6 -7.69 7.79 -9.51
N THR A 7 -6.67 6.97 -9.20
CA THR A 7 -6.80 5.86 -8.21
C THR A 7 -6.68 6.33 -6.77
N ASP A 8 -6.29 7.58 -6.56
CA ASP A 8 -5.93 8.08 -5.23
C ASP A 8 -7.15 8.65 -4.47
N VAL A 9 -8.33 8.76 -5.12
CA VAL A 9 -9.58 9.26 -4.49
C VAL A 9 -9.93 8.45 -3.23
N ALA A 10 -9.88 7.12 -3.30
CA ALA A 10 -10.18 6.27 -2.15
C ALA A 10 -9.13 6.42 -1.04
N ALA A 11 -7.85 6.56 -1.40
CA ALA A 11 -6.78 6.77 -0.42
C ALA A 11 -6.88 8.15 0.25
N TYR A 12 -7.31 9.17 -0.51
CA TYR A 12 -7.60 10.52 -0.02
C TYR A 12 -8.75 10.50 0.99
N VAL A 13 -9.90 9.93 0.60
CA VAL A 13 -11.09 9.80 1.45
C VAL A 13 -10.80 9.04 2.74
N LEU A 14 -10.00 7.98 2.66
CA LEU A 14 -9.63 7.17 3.83
C LEU A 14 -8.47 7.76 4.65
N GLY A 15 -7.91 8.91 4.25
CA GLY A 15 -6.82 9.58 4.96
C GLY A 15 -5.49 8.81 4.97
N VAL A 16 -5.24 7.98 3.94
CA VAL A 16 -4.05 7.12 3.83
C VAL A 16 -2.88 7.85 3.17
N LEU A 17 -3.16 8.89 2.38
CA LEU A 17 -2.15 9.68 1.68
C LEU A 17 -1.30 10.50 2.67
N SER A 18 -0.02 10.65 2.34
CA SER A 18 0.84 11.64 2.99
C SER A 18 0.44 13.07 2.65
N GLU A 19 0.92 14.05 3.41
CA GLU A 19 0.65 15.47 3.16
C GLU A 19 1.05 15.92 1.74
N ALA A 20 2.20 15.45 1.26
CA ALA A 20 2.68 15.74 -0.09
C ALA A 20 1.78 15.11 -1.17
N GLU A 21 1.26 13.91 -0.92
CA GLU A 21 0.33 13.23 -1.83
C GLU A 21 -1.06 13.88 -1.81
N ASN A 22 -1.55 14.33 -0.64
CA ASN A 22 -2.78 15.11 -0.54
C ASN A 22 -2.71 16.39 -1.36
N THR A 23 -1.64 17.17 -1.22
CA THR A 23 -1.46 18.43 -1.97
C THR A 23 -1.49 18.19 -3.49
N GLN A 24 -0.83 17.12 -3.94
CA GLN A 24 -0.81 16.75 -5.35
C GLN A 24 -2.19 16.29 -5.85
N PHE A 25 -2.88 15.48 -5.05
CA PHE A 25 -4.21 14.98 -5.39
C PHE A 25 -5.26 16.10 -5.40
N GLU A 26 -5.21 17.05 -4.46
CA GLU A 26 -6.10 18.21 -4.42
C GLU A 26 -5.93 19.11 -5.65
N ALA A 27 -4.69 19.34 -6.08
CA ALA A 27 -4.43 20.08 -7.31
C ALA A 27 -5.06 19.38 -8.54
N HIS A 28 -5.00 18.05 -8.61
CA HIS A 28 -5.66 17.26 -9.65
C HIS A 28 -7.20 17.31 -9.53
N LEU A 29 -7.72 17.20 -8.31
CA LEU A 29 -9.16 17.20 -8.02
C LEU A 29 -9.86 18.46 -8.51
N MET A 30 -9.21 19.63 -8.39
CA MET A 30 -9.75 20.91 -8.88
C MET A 30 -10.02 20.92 -10.39
N ASN A 31 -9.32 20.07 -11.16
CA ASN A 31 -9.40 20.06 -12.62
C ASN A 31 -9.96 18.76 -13.21
N CYS A 32 -10.38 17.80 -12.37
CA CYS A 32 -10.84 16.51 -12.83
C CYS A 32 -12.29 16.20 -12.39
N PRO A 33 -13.29 16.39 -13.28
CA PRO A 33 -14.68 16.07 -12.98
C PRO A 33 -14.92 14.61 -12.58
N HIS A 34 -14.17 13.66 -13.14
CA HIS A 34 -14.29 12.25 -12.78
C HIS A 34 -13.92 12.02 -11.31
N CYS A 35 -12.79 12.55 -10.85
CA CYS A 35 -12.39 12.43 -9.45
C CYS A 35 -13.31 13.20 -8.50
N GLN A 36 -13.92 14.30 -8.96
CA GLN A 36 -14.94 15.01 -8.17
C GLN A 36 -16.21 14.16 -7.99
N LEU A 37 -16.64 13.45 -9.04
CA LEU A 37 -17.76 12.52 -8.96
C LEU A 37 -17.43 11.34 -8.04
N ASP A 38 -16.26 10.73 -8.21
CA ASP A 38 -15.81 9.62 -7.35
C ASP A 38 -15.72 10.06 -5.88
N LEU A 39 -15.29 11.31 -5.61
CA LEU A 39 -15.28 11.87 -4.25
C LEU A 39 -16.69 11.99 -3.67
N ILE A 40 -17.67 12.42 -4.46
CA ILE A 40 -19.09 12.47 -4.04
C ILE A 40 -19.66 11.06 -3.81
N GLU A 41 -19.21 10.06 -4.55
CA GLU A 41 -19.61 8.68 -4.31
C GLU A 41 -19.00 8.10 -3.03
N LEU A 42 -17.77 8.50 -2.70
CA LEU A 42 -16.98 7.88 -1.64
C LEU A 42 -16.96 8.67 -0.32
N TYR A 43 -17.35 9.95 -0.25
CA TYR A 43 -17.16 10.75 0.97
C TYR A 43 -17.85 10.20 2.22
N GLN A 44 -18.93 9.43 2.07
CA GLN A 44 -19.62 8.79 3.20
C GLN A 44 -18.98 7.47 3.64
N LEU A 45 -18.06 6.92 2.85
CA LEU A 45 -17.44 5.62 3.11
C LEU A 45 -16.75 5.54 4.49
N PRO A 46 -16.00 6.54 4.97
CA PRO A 46 -15.37 6.49 6.28
C PRO A 46 -16.39 6.29 7.42
N ASP A 47 -17.53 6.98 7.37
CA ASP A 47 -18.59 6.88 8.37
C ASP A 47 -19.25 5.49 8.35
N VAL A 48 -19.51 4.95 7.15
CA VAL A 48 -20.04 3.60 6.98
C VAL A 48 -19.06 2.56 7.54
N LEU A 49 -17.77 2.71 7.27
CA LEU A 49 -16.74 1.82 7.80
C LEU A 49 -16.63 1.92 9.33
N ASP A 50 -16.79 3.11 9.91
CA ASP A 50 -16.81 3.30 11.35
C ASP A 50 -18.03 2.66 12.01
N LEU A 51 -19.19 2.66 11.35
CA LEU A 51 -20.35 1.89 11.78
C LEU A 51 -20.06 0.39 11.76
N VAL A 52 -19.44 -0.11 10.68
CA VAL A 52 -19.07 -1.53 10.56
C VAL A 52 -18.12 -1.94 11.68
N LYS A 53 -17.07 -1.16 11.95
CA LYS A 53 -16.11 -1.42 13.06
C LYS A 53 -16.81 -1.54 14.41
N ARG A 54 -17.84 -0.72 14.67
CA ARG A 54 -18.62 -0.77 15.92
C ARG A 54 -19.55 -1.98 16.00
N SER A 55 -20.19 -2.33 14.89
CA SER A 55 -21.11 -3.47 14.81
C SER A 55 -20.40 -4.82 14.76
N TRP A 56 -19.14 -4.84 14.33
CA TRP A 56 -18.33 -6.03 14.12
C TRP A 56 -16.94 -5.86 14.77
N PRO A 57 -16.85 -5.93 16.11
CA PRO A 57 -15.60 -5.68 16.83
C PRO A 57 -14.53 -6.75 16.58
N GLU A 58 -14.92 -8.00 16.33
CA GLU A 58 -14.00 -9.10 16.02
C GLU A 58 -14.34 -9.71 14.64
N PRO A 59 -13.91 -9.08 13.54
CA PRO A 59 -14.07 -9.62 12.20
C PRO A 59 -13.36 -10.97 12.10
N PRO A 60 -14.02 -12.03 11.59
CA PRO A 60 -13.36 -13.30 11.38
C PRO A 60 -12.19 -13.05 10.44
N MET A 61 -10.98 -13.27 10.97
CA MET A 61 -9.78 -13.17 10.16
C MET A 61 -9.90 -14.19 9.02
N PRO A 62 -9.68 -13.78 7.76
CA PRO A 62 -9.70 -14.72 6.66
C PRO A 62 -8.67 -15.81 6.94
N ALA A 63 -9.07 -17.07 6.72
CA ALA A 63 -8.18 -18.20 6.91
C ALA A 63 -6.88 -17.95 6.12
N PRO A 64 -5.72 -18.28 6.71
CA PRO A 64 -4.44 -18.05 6.05
C PRO A 64 -4.44 -18.77 4.70
N SER A 65 -4.23 -17.99 3.64
CA SER A 65 -4.07 -18.47 2.27
C SER A 65 -2.59 -18.36 1.86
N PRO A 66 -2.15 -19.08 0.81
CA PRO A 66 -0.80 -18.91 0.27
C PRO A 66 -0.48 -17.45 -0.09
N ARG A 67 -1.49 -16.65 -0.45
CA ARG A 67 -1.34 -15.22 -0.77
C ARG A 67 -1.07 -14.37 0.47
N THR A 68 -1.71 -14.67 1.60
CA THR A 68 -1.53 -13.94 2.87
C THR A 68 -0.28 -14.39 3.63
N LEU A 69 0.17 -15.62 3.40
CA LEU A 69 1.42 -16.16 3.95
C LEU A 69 2.66 -15.76 3.14
N ALA A 70 2.49 -15.39 1.87
CA ALA A 70 3.58 -14.92 1.04
C ALA A 70 4.07 -13.54 1.50
N PRO A 71 5.39 -13.33 1.62
CA PRO A 71 5.94 -11.99 1.85
C PRO A 71 5.48 -11.03 0.78
N GLY A 72 5.04 -9.83 1.18
CA GLY A 72 4.68 -8.78 0.22
C GLY A 72 5.84 -8.46 -0.74
N PRO A 73 5.56 -7.93 -1.95
CA PRO A 73 6.57 -7.74 -3.00
C PRO A 73 7.81 -6.96 -2.57
N ARG A 74 7.63 -5.98 -1.68
CA ARG A 74 8.74 -5.17 -1.13
C ARG A 74 9.62 -6.00 -0.19
N VAL A 75 9.02 -6.81 0.69
CA VAL A 75 9.74 -7.70 1.61
C VAL A 75 10.50 -8.76 0.82
N LEU A 76 9.85 -9.39 -0.16
CA LEU A 76 10.49 -10.38 -1.03
C LEU A 76 11.71 -9.80 -1.74
N ARG A 77 11.59 -8.58 -2.29
CA ARG A 77 12.70 -7.88 -2.96
C ARG A 77 13.87 -7.63 -2.01
N GLY A 78 13.60 -7.08 -0.83
CA GLY A 78 14.64 -6.84 0.18
C GLY A 78 15.34 -8.14 0.61
N LEU A 79 14.61 -9.23 0.79
CA LEU A 79 15.18 -10.55 1.12
C LEU A 79 16.04 -11.10 -0.03
N MET A 80 15.63 -10.92 -1.28
CA MET A 80 16.41 -11.31 -2.45
C MET A 80 17.70 -10.51 -2.57
N GLU A 81 17.63 -9.19 -2.38
CA GLU A 81 18.79 -8.29 -2.36
C GLU A 81 19.77 -8.72 -1.24
N GLU A 82 19.28 -8.90 -0.02
CA GLU A 82 20.10 -9.35 1.11
C GLU A 82 20.74 -10.72 0.86
N ALA A 83 20.01 -11.66 0.27
CA ALA A 83 20.53 -12.97 -0.10
C ALA A 83 21.66 -12.86 -1.14
N THR A 84 21.56 -11.95 -2.11
CA THR A 84 22.65 -11.71 -3.08
C THR A 84 23.89 -11.13 -2.41
N VAL A 85 23.72 -10.18 -1.48
CA VAL A 85 24.83 -9.59 -0.70
C VAL A 85 25.53 -10.66 0.14
N LYS A 86 24.77 -11.49 0.87
CA LYS A 86 25.31 -12.61 1.67
C LYS A 86 26.05 -13.63 0.80
N ARG A 87 25.50 -14.00 -0.37
CA ARG A 87 26.16 -14.91 -1.33
C ARG A 87 27.47 -14.33 -1.86
N ARG A 88 27.51 -13.05 -2.23
CA ARG A 88 28.74 -12.38 -2.70
C ARG A 88 29.80 -12.35 -1.60
N ARG A 89 29.43 -12.01 -0.36
CA ARG A 89 30.36 -12.00 0.79
C ARG A 89 30.98 -13.38 1.02
N ARG A 90 30.18 -14.45 1.02
CA ARG A 90 30.67 -15.83 1.17
C ARG A 90 31.65 -16.22 0.06
N LYS A 91 31.35 -15.89 -1.20
CA LYS A 91 32.28 -16.15 -2.33
C LYS A 91 33.61 -15.42 -2.16
N ARG A 92 33.59 -14.15 -1.74
CA ARG A 92 34.83 -13.36 -1.52
C ARG A 92 35.68 -13.93 -0.39
N LEU A 93 35.06 -14.36 0.71
CA LEU A 93 35.78 -14.99 1.81
C LEU A 93 36.35 -16.36 1.43
N GLY A 94 35.65 -17.14 0.62
CA GLY A 94 36.16 -18.41 0.09
C GLY A 94 37.33 -18.27 -0.89
N LEU A 95 37.42 -17.16 -1.63
CA LEU A 95 38.52 -16.86 -2.56
C LEU A 95 39.80 -16.34 -1.87
N LEU A 96 39.70 -15.86 -0.62
CA LEU A 96 40.86 -15.41 0.17
C LEU A 96 41.44 -16.55 1.03
N ALA A 97 40.76 -17.69 1.10
CA ALA A 97 41.11 -18.85 1.90
C ALA A 97 41.67 -20.02 1.06
N GLY A 98 41.99 -19.78 -0.22
CA GLY A 98 42.67 -20.71 -1.13
C GLY A 98 43.80 -20.00 -1.85
#